data_AF-A0A6S7AZU5-F1
#
_entry.id   AF-A0A6S7AZU5-F1
#
_cell.length_a   1.000
_cell.length_b   1.000
_cell.length_c   1.000
_cell.angle_alpha   90.00
_cell.angle_beta   90.00
_cell.angle_gamma   90.00
#
_symmetry.space_group_name_H-M   'P 1'
#
loop_
_entity.id
_entity.type
_entity.pdbx_description
1 polymer ?
#
loop_
_entity_poly.entity_id
_entity_poly.type
_entity_poly.pdbx_seq_one_letter_code
_entity_poly.pdbx_strand_id
1 'polypeptide(L)'
;MFIDTRTVEQDTVIETTVCIIGGGVAGITLALELSRAGVDICMLESGGFGPDDETRDLYRGENIGLPYTFADGSRSRYFGGSSNCWGGWCRPLDPWDFEKRDWIAHSGWPFGLDELAPYYARTHELLKLGPQNFDPAYWEREIGRHDVRRVPLATGDMRDTVAQFSPPVRFGKAYRDELSRSVRVRVFLHANVLNIDADAQGTTITGVRVGTISGRRISVQARMFVLATGGIENARLLLASNNVQAAGLGNANDLVGRYFMDHPRMMSGNVRFRAGIARNKLYDIKYHYQNAAVSAHGTKISSQFAPRQELMEREKLLNSRVWLYSKWYGEGSAGSEALIHCKEALLQKDQPRRNLKTDIATMIAHPLHTVGYGLTRLLQWPALITDVTLQAIVEAVPDPDSRVTLSADQHDRFGMPRVRVEWRLGEQVKRTFDKTFLLLAQELQMANIADIELDAPLEGRAWPAELEGTWHHMGTTRMHDSPSEGVVDRDCKVHGISNLYVGGSSVFPTVGANFPTITIAALALRLSGHLVRQLDAPEVVGRTRVEAANSSTMAIQAPSQTETLPIAASTLTPLMKEP
;
A
#
# COMPACT_ATOMS: atom_id res chain seq x y z
N MET A 1 -27.40 0.59 -3.59
CA MET A 1 -27.90 0.77 -4.99
C MET A 1 -26.75 1.18 -5.93
N PHE A 2 -26.69 0.66 -7.16
CA PHE A 2 -25.75 1.10 -8.21
C PHE A 2 -26.49 1.88 -9.31
N ILE A 3 -25.91 2.99 -9.77
CA ILE A 3 -26.52 3.93 -10.71
C ILE A 3 -25.51 4.18 -11.84
N ASP A 4 -25.95 4.03 -13.08
CA ASP A 4 -25.16 4.43 -14.25
C ASP A 4 -25.34 5.93 -14.50
N THR A 5 -24.29 6.71 -14.23
CA THR A 5 -24.34 8.19 -14.32
C THR A 5 -24.65 8.69 -15.73
N ARG A 6 -24.42 7.87 -16.77
CA ARG A 6 -24.75 8.23 -18.17
C ARG A 6 -26.27 8.36 -18.37
N THR A 7 -27.06 7.71 -17.52
CA THR A 7 -28.53 7.71 -17.56
C THR A 7 -29.18 8.76 -16.67
N VAL A 8 -28.40 9.40 -15.79
CA VAL A 8 -28.90 10.46 -14.90
C VAL A 8 -29.19 11.71 -15.72
N GLU A 9 -30.26 12.44 -15.35
CA GLU A 9 -30.62 13.69 -16.01
C GLU A 9 -29.50 14.73 -15.91
N GLN A 10 -29.33 15.48 -16.98
CA GLN A 10 -28.32 16.52 -17.08
C GLN A 10 -28.53 17.58 -15.98
N ASP A 11 -27.43 18.06 -15.40
CA ASP A 11 -27.40 19.10 -14.36
C ASP A 11 -28.12 18.72 -13.05
N THR A 12 -28.41 17.43 -12.84
CA THR A 12 -28.92 16.92 -11.56
C THR A 12 -27.96 17.26 -10.41
N VAL A 13 -28.51 17.73 -9.29
CA VAL A 13 -27.78 17.90 -8.03
C VAL A 13 -28.12 16.74 -7.10
N ILE A 14 -27.12 15.99 -6.70
CA ILE A 14 -27.26 14.89 -5.74
C ILE A 14 -26.90 15.39 -4.35
N GLU A 15 -27.85 15.35 -3.42
CA GLU A 15 -27.59 15.64 -2.02
C GLU A 15 -27.32 14.35 -1.24
N THR A 16 -26.40 14.40 -0.27
CA THR A 16 -26.06 13.26 0.60
C THR A 16 -25.40 13.75 1.89
N THR A 17 -25.25 12.88 2.89
CA THR A 17 -24.49 13.23 4.10
C THR A 17 -22.98 13.19 3.82
N VAL A 18 -22.49 12.07 3.28
CA VAL A 18 -21.07 11.91 2.91
C VAL A 18 -20.92 11.58 1.43
N CYS A 19 -20.04 12.31 0.74
CA CYS A 19 -19.62 12.00 -0.63
C CYS A 19 -18.24 11.33 -0.61
N ILE A 20 -18.15 10.09 -1.10
CA ILE A 20 -16.89 9.34 -1.22
C ILE A 20 -16.49 9.31 -2.69
N ILE A 21 -15.28 9.77 -3.01
CA ILE A 21 -14.77 9.86 -4.37
C ILE A 21 -13.74 8.74 -4.58
N GLY A 22 -14.12 7.71 -5.32
CA GLY A 22 -13.31 6.53 -5.61
C GLY A 22 -13.87 5.26 -4.95
N GLY A 23 -14.20 4.25 -5.76
CA GLY A 23 -14.72 2.95 -5.33
C GLY A 23 -13.64 1.90 -5.10
N GLY A 24 -12.47 2.30 -4.59
CA GLY A 24 -11.35 1.39 -4.26
C GLY A 24 -11.47 0.75 -2.88
N VAL A 25 -10.39 0.13 -2.39
CA VAL A 25 -10.32 -0.49 -1.05
C VAL A 25 -10.74 0.48 0.05
N ALA A 26 -10.16 1.70 0.07
CA ALA A 26 -10.48 2.71 1.07
C ALA A 26 -11.95 3.17 0.98
N GLY A 27 -12.41 3.53 -0.22
CA GLY A 27 -13.77 4.04 -0.43
C GLY A 27 -14.86 3.01 -0.12
N ILE A 28 -14.68 1.76 -0.55
CA ILE A 28 -15.62 0.67 -0.23
C ILE A 28 -15.62 0.39 1.28
N THR A 29 -14.46 0.35 1.92
CA THR A 29 -14.37 0.13 3.38
C THR A 29 -15.11 1.24 4.14
N LEU A 30 -14.89 2.50 3.78
CA LEU A 30 -15.60 3.64 4.35
C LEU A 30 -17.11 3.54 4.14
N ALA A 31 -17.56 3.22 2.92
CA ALA A 31 -18.98 3.12 2.60
C ALA A 31 -19.68 2.02 3.42
N LEU A 32 -19.03 0.87 3.62
CA LEU A 32 -19.58 -0.23 4.43
C LEU A 32 -19.73 0.19 5.90
N GLU A 33 -18.70 0.78 6.48
CA GLU A 33 -18.71 1.19 7.90
C GLU A 33 -19.69 2.33 8.17
N LEU A 34 -19.68 3.37 7.32
CA LEU A 34 -20.61 4.49 7.43
C LEU A 34 -22.06 4.04 7.21
N SER A 35 -22.30 3.10 6.30
CA SER A 35 -23.64 2.52 6.09
C SER A 35 -24.13 1.76 7.33
N ARG A 36 -23.25 1.05 8.04
CA ARG A 36 -23.57 0.36 9.30
C ARG A 36 -23.87 1.35 10.42
N ALA A 37 -23.24 2.51 10.41
CA ALA A 37 -23.53 3.63 11.30
C ALA A 37 -24.76 4.46 10.89
N GLY A 38 -25.48 4.07 9.83
CA GLY A 38 -26.72 4.75 9.41
C GLY A 38 -26.53 6.04 8.62
N VAL A 39 -25.33 6.29 8.09
CA VAL A 39 -24.98 7.50 7.33
C VAL A 39 -25.35 7.34 5.85
N ASP A 40 -25.98 8.35 5.25
CA ASP A 40 -26.30 8.37 3.81
C ASP A 40 -25.10 8.75 2.95
N ILE A 41 -24.78 7.89 1.98
CA ILE A 41 -23.54 7.96 1.20
C ILE A 41 -23.84 8.04 -0.30
N CYS A 42 -23.19 8.99 -0.96
CA CYS A 42 -22.98 8.99 -2.41
C CYS A 42 -21.54 8.60 -2.69
N MET A 43 -21.31 7.48 -3.38
CA MET A 43 -19.98 7.08 -3.82
C MET A 43 -19.85 7.29 -5.33
N LEU A 44 -18.81 7.99 -5.75
CA LEU A 44 -18.51 8.27 -7.15
C LEU A 44 -17.36 7.39 -7.63
N GLU A 45 -17.60 6.56 -8.64
CA GLU A 45 -16.58 5.73 -9.27
C GLU A 45 -16.46 6.10 -10.76
N SER A 46 -15.23 6.41 -11.18
CA SER A 46 -14.92 6.87 -12.52
C SER A 46 -15.21 5.82 -13.60
N GLY A 47 -15.03 4.54 -13.29
CA GLY A 47 -15.31 3.43 -14.21
C GLY A 47 -16.62 2.70 -13.94
N GLY A 48 -16.82 1.62 -14.70
CA GLY A 48 -17.95 0.70 -14.55
C GLY A 48 -17.63 -0.47 -13.61
N PHE A 49 -18.20 -1.64 -13.91
CA PHE A 49 -17.91 -2.88 -13.18
C PHE A 49 -16.69 -3.66 -13.71
N GLY A 50 -16.15 -3.25 -14.86
CA GLY A 50 -15.04 -3.91 -15.53
C GLY A 50 -14.11 -2.90 -16.19
N PRO A 51 -12.98 -3.37 -16.73
CA PRO A 51 -12.01 -2.53 -17.42
C PRO A 51 -12.60 -1.89 -18.66
N ASP A 52 -12.21 -0.64 -18.92
CA ASP A 52 -12.64 0.17 -20.06
C ASP A 52 -11.47 1.05 -20.51
N ASP A 53 -11.14 1.03 -21.80
CA ASP A 53 -9.94 1.69 -22.33
C ASP A 53 -10.06 3.22 -22.33
N GLU A 54 -11.24 3.77 -22.62
CA GLU A 54 -11.48 5.21 -22.60
C GLU A 54 -11.36 5.77 -21.18
N THR A 55 -11.88 5.04 -20.20
CA THR A 55 -11.72 5.38 -18.78
C THR A 55 -10.25 5.21 -18.36
N ARG A 56 -9.58 4.09 -18.72
CA ARG A 56 -8.18 3.85 -18.37
C ARG A 56 -7.24 4.93 -18.91
N ASP A 57 -7.54 5.47 -20.10
CA ASP A 57 -6.78 6.57 -20.70
C ASP A 57 -6.68 7.80 -19.77
N LEU A 58 -7.67 8.03 -18.91
CA LEU A 58 -7.65 9.14 -17.95
C LEU A 58 -6.52 9.03 -16.91
N TYR A 59 -5.88 7.86 -16.74
CA TYR A 59 -4.68 7.68 -15.91
C TYR A 59 -3.36 7.97 -16.62
N ARG A 60 -3.35 8.21 -17.95
CA ARG A 60 -2.11 8.52 -18.66
C ARG A 60 -1.54 9.85 -18.19
N GLY A 61 -0.23 9.92 -18.22
CA GLY A 61 0.56 11.09 -17.91
C GLY A 61 2.01 10.85 -18.30
N GLU A 62 2.87 11.75 -17.86
CA GLU A 62 4.28 11.73 -18.18
C GLU A 62 5.09 11.12 -17.03
N ASN A 63 6.08 10.31 -17.37
CA ASN A 63 7.14 9.96 -16.44
C ASN A 63 8.34 10.88 -16.72
N ILE A 64 8.79 11.62 -15.70
CA ILE A 64 9.91 12.56 -15.79
C ILE A 64 11.03 12.26 -14.78
N GLY A 65 10.89 11.19 -13.99
CA GLY A 65 11.88 10.76 -13.00
C GLY A 65 12.52 9.43 -13.40
N LEU A 66 12.76 8.57 -12.41
CA LEU A 66 13.18 7.19 -12.65
C LEU A 66 12.15 6.44 -13.52
N PRO A 67 12.60 5.50 -14.38
CA PRO A 67 11.69 4.64 -15.14
C PRO A 67 10.63 4.00 -14.24
N TYR A 68 9.38 4.21 -14.61
CA TYR A 68 8.23 3.95 -13.74
C TYR A 68 6.94 3.84 -14.55
N THR A 69 6.21 2.74 -14.34
CA THR A 69 4.92 2.47 -14.99
C THR A 69 3.79 2.66 -13.98
N PHE A 70 3.05 3.78 -14.10
CA PHE A 70 2.01 4.16 -13.14
C PHE A 70 0.59 4.17 -13.71
N ALA A 71 0.39 3.90 -15.00
CA ALA A 71 -0.93 3.92 -15.63
C ALA A 71 -1.49 2.50 -15.83
N ASP A 72 -0.92 1.76 -16.78
CA ASP A 72 -1.38 0.42 -17.16
C ASP A 72 -0.83 -0.65 -16.22
N GLY A 73 -1.69 -1.59 -15.81
CA GLY A 73 -1.31 -2.75 -14.99
C GLY A 73 -1.04 -2.46 -13.51
N SER A 74 -0.68 -1.22 -13.16
CA SER A 74 -0.37 -0.78 -11.79
C SER A 74 -1.55 -0.15 -11.06
N ARG A 75 -2.56 0.33 -11.78
CA ARG A 75 -3.84 0.83 -11.23
C ARG A 75 -5.01 0.35 -12.07
N SER A 76 -6.20 0.31 -11.46
CA SER A 76 -7.44 -0.07 -12.13
C SER A 76 -8.49 1.00 -11.91
N ARG A 77 -9.03 1.56 -13.01
CA ARG A 77 -10.02 2.65 -12.99
C ARG A 77 -11.44 2.13 -13.20
N TYR A 78 -11.90 1.34 -12.26
CA TYR A 78 -13.26 0.80 -12.21
C TYR A 78 -13.56 0.29 -10.81
N PHE A 79 -14.82 -0.06 -10.56
CA PHE A 79 -15.29 -0.43 -9.23
C PHE A 79 -14.44 -1.55 -8.59
N GLY A 80 -13.95 -1.29 -7.38
CA GLY A 80 -12.96 -2.10 -6.66
C GLY A 80 -11.53 -1.55 -6.70
N GLY A 81 -11.22 -0.63 -7.63
CA GLY A 81 -9.90 -0.03 -7.78
C GLY A 81 -8.78 -1.07 -7.96
N SER A 82 -7.57 -0.77 -7.48
CA SER A 82 -6.40 -1.65 -7.61
C SER A 82 -6.52 -3.02 -6.91
N SER A 83 -7.58 -3.27 -6.10
CA SER A 83 -7.87 -4.63 -5.62
C SER A 83 -8.21 -5.61 -6.75
N ASN A 84 -8.45 -5.11 -7.97
CA ASN A 84 -8.66 -5.96 -9.13
C ASN A 84 -7.36 -6.48 -9.78
N CYS A 85 -6.21 -5.84 -9.53
CA CYS A 85 -4.91 -6.23 -10.08
C CYS A 85 -3.87 -6.64 -9.02
N TRP A 86 -4.13 -6.42 -7.73
CA TRP A 86 -3.19 -6.72 -6.64
C TRP A 86 -2.92 -8.22 -6.40
N GLY A 87 -1.83 -8.50 -5.67
CA GLY A 87 -1.37 -9.85 -5.32
C GLY A 87 -1.88 -10.41 -3.98
N GLY A 88 -2.61 -9.64 -3.17
CA GLY A 88 -3.19 -10.09 -1.91
C GLY A 88 -2.21 -10.16 -0.71
N TRP A 89 -1.00 -9.60 -0.83
CA TRP A 89 -0.02 -9.57 0.26
C TRP A 89 -0.48 -8.68 1.40
N CYS A 90 -0.45 -9.21 2.62
CA CYS A 90 -0.91 -8.52 3.81
C CYS A 90 0.06 -8.76 4.98
N ARG A 91 0.64 -7.66 5.48
CA ARG A 91 1.39 -7.59 6.72
C ARG A 91 1.28 -6.16 7.27
N PRO A 92 0.90 -5.96 8.55
CA PRO A 92 0.94 -4.64 9.17
C PRO A 92 2.34 -4.02 9.09
N LEU A 93 2.40 -2.68 9.12
CA LEU A 93 3.66 -1.97 9.33
C LEU A 93 4.33 -2.44 10.64
N ASP A 94 5.67 -2.47 10.66
CA ASP A 94 6.39 -2.77 11.90
C ASP A 94 6.31 -1.56 12.86
N PRO A 95 6.47 -1.75 14.18
CA PRO A 95 6.34 -0.65 15.16
C PRO A 95 7.19 0.59 14.83
N TRP A 96 8.46 0.40 14.46
CA TRP A 96 9.39 1.47 14.11
C TRP A 96 9.08 2.17 12.78
N ASP A 97 8.23 1.59 11.91
CA ASP A 97 7.77 2.29 10.71
C ASP A 97 6.87 3.49 11.08
N PHE A 98 6.30 3.51 12.29
CA PHE A 98 5.52 4.64 12.83
C PHE A 98 6.39 5.73 13.47
N GLU A 99 7.61 5.38 13.87
CA GLU A 99 8.48 6.26 14.64
C GLU A 99 9.19 7.28 13.75
N LYS A 100 9.50 8.44 14.32
CA LYS A 100 10.48 9.36 13.74
C LYS A 100 11.86 8.75 13.91
N ARG A 101 12.52 8.44 12.80
CA ARG A 101 13.86 7.85 12.75
C ARG A 101 14.85 8.92 12.30
N ASP A 102 15.77 9.31 13.18
CA ASP A 102 16.69 10.46 12.97
C ASP A 102 17.56 10.35 11.72
N TRP A 103 17.75 9.16 11.17
CA TRP A 103 18.54 8.91 9.97
C TRP A 103 17.71 8.84 8.69
N ILE A 104 16.40 9.05 8.78
CA ILE A 104 15.48 9.05 7.66
C ILE A 104 14.74 10.40 7.68
N ALA A 105 15.14 11.27 6.76
CA ALA A 105 14.58 12.60 6.66
C ALA A 105 13.05 12.54 6.51
N HIS A 106 12.36 13.45 7.21
CA HIS A 106 10.91 13.58 7.17
C HIS A 106 10.13 12.30 7.53
N SER A 107 10.72 11.40 8.32
CA SER A 107 10.06 10.19 8.81
C SER A 107 9.17 10.46 10.02
N GLY A 108 8.26 9.51 10.29
CA GLY A 108 7.39 9.52 11.47
C GLY A 108 5.91 9.71 11.13
N TRP A 109 5.07 8.96 11.82
CA TRP A 109 3.63 9.11 11.83
C TRP A 109 3.22 10.00 13.02
N PRO A 110 2.08 10.70 12.97
CA PRO A 110 1.59 11.49 14.11
C PRO A 110 0.99 10.63 15.24
N PHE A 111 1.02 9.30 15.09
CA PHE A 111 0.57 8.31 16.07
C PHE A 111 1.39 7.01 15.95
N GLY A 112 1.35 6.18 16.99
CA GLY A 112 2.05 4.88 17.03
C GLY A 112 1.20 3.70 16.57
N LEU A 113 1.83 2.52 16.50
CA LEU A 113 1.16 1.26 16.12
C LEU A 113 -0.06 0.94 16.99
N ASP A 114 -0.01 1.25 18.29
CA ASP A 114 -1.10 0.96 19.24
C ASP A 114 -2.43 1.59 18.82
N GLU A 115 -2.40 2.77 18.19
CA GLU A 115 -3.60 3.44 17.71
C GLU A 115 -4.20 2.70 16.49
N LEU A 116 -3.36 2.08 15.66
CA LEU A 116 -3.82 1.38 14.46
C LEU A 116 -4.07 -0.13 14.69
N ALA A 117 -3.53 -0.71 15.76
CA ALA A 117 -3.63 -2.13 16.09
C ALA A 117 -5.08 -2.67 16.15
N PRO A 118 -6.05 -1.98 16.78
CA PRO A 118 -7.45 -2.43 16.77
C PRO A 118 -8.04 -2.49 15.36
N TYR A 119 -7.62 -1.57 14.48
CA TYR A 119 -8.09 -1.53 13.10
C TYR A 119 -7.41 -2.60 12.25
N TYR A 120 -6.12 -2.87 12.47
CA TYR A 120 -5.43 -4.01 11.85
C TYR A 120 -6.14 -5.33 12.15
N ALA A 121 -6.56 -5.56 13.40
CA ALA A 121 -7.32 -6.75 13.77
C ALA A 121 -8.59 -6.91 12.92
N ARG A 122 -9.35 -5.83 12.74
CA ARG A 122 -10.58 -5.80 11.94
C ARG A 122 -10.34 -6.02 10.44
N THR A 123 -9.15 -5.73 9.92
CA THR A 123 -8.85 -5.95 8.50
C THR A 123 -8.85 -7.43 8.10
N HIS A 124 -8.67 -8.36 9.05
CA HIS A 124 -8.63 -9.79 8.76
C HIS A 124 -9.95 -10.26 8.14
N GLU A 125 -11.10 -9.80 8.64
CA GLU A 125 -12.40 -10.11 8.07
C GLU A 125 -12.60 -9.47 6.69
N LEU A 126 -12.15 -8.22 6.52
CA LEU A 126 -12.29 -7.48 5.27
C LEU A 126 -11.43 -8.06 4.14
N LEU A 127 -10.23 -8.52 4.47
CA LEU A 127 -9.24 -9.02 3.52
C LEU A 127 -9.25 -10.55 3.43
N LYS A 128 -10.13 -11.23 4.17
CA LYS A 128 -10.24 -12.69 4.23
C LYS A 128 -8.90 -13.35 4.59
N LEU A 129 -8.23 -12.80 5.62
CA LEU A 129 -6.98 -13.30 6.16
C LEU A 129 -7.24 -14.38 7.22
N GLY A 130 -6.17 -15.08 7.59
CA GLY A 130 -6.18 -16.09 8.64
C GLY A 130 -6.18 -15.51 10.04
N PRO A 131 -5.75 -16.29 11.04
CA PRO A 131 -5.54 -15.80 12.41
C PRO A 131 -4.68 -14.52 12.43
N GLN A 132 -4.95 -13.61 13.37
CA GLN A 132 -4.15 -12.41 13.59
C GLN A 132 -2.82 -12.77 14.27
N ASN A 133 -1.97 -13.48 13.53
CA ASN A 133 -0.65 -13.89 13.98
C ASN A 133 0.35 -13.73 12.84
N PHE A 134 1.43 -12.99 13.11
CA PHE A 134 2.51 -12.73 12.17
C PHE A 134 3.88 -13.20 12.73
N ASP A 135 3.86 -14.04 13.77
CA ASP A 135 5.03 -14.72 14.31
C ASP A 135 5.45 -15.89 13.38
N PRO A 136 6.66 -15.87 12.80
CA PRO A 136 7.16 -16.97 11.99
C PRO A 136 7.15 -18.32 12.69
N ALA A 137 7.43 -18.37 14.01
CA ALA A 137 7.49 -19.63 14.76
C ALA A 137 6.11 -20.29 14.89
N TYR A 138 5.05 -19.50 15.03
CA TYR A 138 3.68 -20.00 14.98
C TYR A 138 3.39 -20.70 13.65
N TRP A 139 3.65 -20.02 12.53
CA TRP A 139 3.34 -20.57 11.21
C TRP A 139 4.17 -21.81 10.84
N GLU A 140 5.44 -21.86 11.23
CA GLU A 140 6.25 -23.07 11.05
C GLU A 140 5.64 -24.28 11.79
N ARG A 141 5.21 -24.09 13.04
CA ARG A 141 4.58 -25.16 13.84
C ARG A 141 3.26 -25.62 13.22
N GLU A 142 2.40 -24.67 12.84
CA GLU A 142 1.08 -24.99 12.26
C GLU A 142 1.17 -25.62 10.86
N ILE A 143 2.19 -25.26 10.07
CA ILE A 143 2.49 -25.93 8.80
C ILE A 143 2.97 -27.36 9.08
N GLY A 144 3.82 -27.57 10.10
CA GLY A 144 4.20 -28.89 10.59
C GLY A 144 4.99 -29.76 9.60
N ARG A 145 5.54 -29.17 8.53
CA ARG A 145 6.26 -29.88 7.47
C ARG A 145 7.76 -29.82 7.67
N HIS A 146 8.43 -30.95 7.41
CA HIS A 146 9.87 -31.00 7.59
C HIS A 146 10.67 -30.23 6.52
N ASP A 147 10.09 -30.04 5.33
CA ASP A 147 10.69 -29.34 4.18
C ASP A 147 10.33 -27.84 4.11
N VAL A 148 9.52 -27.36 5.07
CA VAL A 148 9.06 -25.98 5.17
C VAL A 148 9.29 -25.54 6.61
N ARG A 149 10.50 -25.05 6.87
CA ARG A 149 10.98 -24.70 8.22
C ARG A 149 11.55 -23.30 8.25
N ARG A 150 11.82 -22.75 9.43
CA ARG A 150 12.54 -21.49 9.54
C ARG A 150 14.02 -21.69 9.21
N VAL A 151 14.62 -20.69 8.60
CA VAL A 151 16.06 -20.66 8.33
C VAL A 151 16.78 -20.11 9.58
N PRO A 152 17.78 -20.82 10.12
CA PRO A 152 18.58 -20.30 11.21
C PRO A 152 19.41 -19.09 10.74
N LEU A 153 19.31 -17.99 11.50
CA LEU A 153 20.10 -16.77 11.31
C LEU A 153 21.00 -16.62 12.55
N ALA A 154 22.31 -16.63 12.34
CA ALA A 154 23.33 -16.86 13.34
C ALA A 154 23.77 -15.58 14.06
N THR A 155 23.79 -14.43 13.39
CA THR A 155 24.37 -13.20 13.99
C THR A 155 23.39 -12.44 14.86
N GLY A 156 22.08 -12.62 14.62
CA GLY A 156 21.03 -11.85 15.27
C GLY A 156 20.78 -10.48 14.63
N ASP A 157 21.54 -10.07 13.61
CA ASP A 157 21.31 -8.82 12.89
C ASP A 157 20.14 -8.91 11.90
N MET A 158 19.87 -10.12 11.39
CA MET A 158 18.72 -10.43 10.56
C MET A 158 17.64 -11.16 11.35
N ARG A 159 16.41 -11.06 10.86
CA ARG A 159 15.24 -11.80 11.35
C ARG A 159 14.44 -12.32 10.17
N ASP A 160 13.60 -13.31 10.42
CA ASP A 160 12.51 -13.64 9.53
C ASP A 160 11.21 -12.97 9.97
N THR A 161 10.32 -12.76 8.99
CA THR A 161 8.99 -12.19 9.17
C THR A 161 8.00 -12.95 8.32
N VAL A 162 6.72 -12.89 8.66
CA VAL A 162 5.66 -13.51 7.85
C VAL A 162 4.71 -12.46 7.29
N ALA A 163 4.36 -12.62 6.01
CA ALA A 163 3.19 -12.01 5.40
C ALA A 163 2.13 -13.07 5.12
N GLN A 164 0.87 -12.72 5.31
CA GLN A 164 -0.27 -13.56 4.95
C GLN A 164 -0.78 -13.17 3.56
N PHE A 165 -1.39 -14.12 2.87
CA PHE A 165 -2.07 -13.86 1.60
C PHE A 165 -3.57 -13.87 1.77
N SER A 166 -4.17 -12.74 1.46
CA SER A 166 -5.58 -12.67 1.08
C SER A 166 -5.82 -13.55 -0.15
N PRO A 167 -6.94 -14.29 -0.24
CA PRO A 167 -7.40 -14.87 -1.50
C PRO A 167 -7.79 -13.69 -2.41
N PRO A 168 -6.83 -13.15 -3.20
CA PRO A 168 -6.68 -11.72 -3.51
C PRO A 168 -8.03 -11.05 -3.72
N VAL A 169 -8.59 -10.55 -2.61
CA VAL A 169 -10.01 -10.16 -2.56
C VAL A 169 -10.21 -9.00 -3.50
N ARG A 170 -11.03 -9.19 -4.53
CA ARG A 170 -11.46 -8.13 -5.42
C ARG A 170 -12.63 -7.41 -4.78
N PHE A 171 -12.38 -6.26 -4.15
CA PHE A 171 -13.37 -5.58 -3.31
C PHE A 171 -14.67 -5.28 -4.06
N GLY A 172 -14.57 -4.83 -5.32
CA GLY A 172 -15.73 -4.52 -6.16
C GLY A 172 -16.57 -5.75 -6.55
N LYS A 173 -16.03 -6.97 -6.40
CA LYS A 173 -16.79 -8.22 -6.54
C LYS A 173 -17.28 -8.71 -5.17
N ALA A 174 -16.41 -8.71 -4.17
CA ALA A 174 -16.68 -9.25 -2.85
C ALA A 174 -17.78 -8.49 -2.08
N TYR A 175 -17.83 -7.16 -2.21
CA TYR A 175 -18.74 -6.30 -1.45
C TYR A 175 -19.88 -5.72 -2.29
N ARG A 176 -19.98 -6.11 -3.57
CA ARG A 176 -21.02 -5.62 -4.48
C ARG A 176 -22.42 -5.89 -3.95
N ASP A 177 -22.67 -7.13 -3.53
CA ASP A 177 -24.00 -7.56 -3.11
C ASP A 177 -24.43 -6.88 -1.81
N GLU A 178 -23.51 -6.63 -0.88
CA GLU A 178 -23.77 -5.86 0.35
C GLU A 178 -24.11 -4.40 0.01
N LEU A 179 -23.31 -3.73 -0.83
CA LEU A 179 -23.55 -2.35 -1.25
C LEU A 179 -24.82 -2.20 -2.11
N SER A 180 -25.17 -3.22 -2.90
CA SER A 180 -26.39 -3.22 -3.71
C SER A 180 -27.65 -3.20 -2.85
N ARG A 181 -27.63 -3.97 -1.73
CA ARG A 181 -28.73 -4.12 -0.78
C ARG A 181 -28.83 -2.98 0.24
N SER A 182 -27.77 -2.19 0.41
CA SER A 182 -27.82 -1.03 1.28
C SER A 182 -28.80 0.02 0.74
N VAL A 183 -29.69 0.47 1.63
CA VAL A 183 -30.58 1.62 1.43
C VAL A 183 -29.88 2.96 1.66
N ARG A 184 -28.70 2.94 2.31
CA ARG A 184 -27.91 4.12 2.67
C ARG A 184 -26.83 4.46 1.65
N VAL A 185 -26.43 3.50 0.80
CA VAL A 185 -25.35 3.69 -0.18
C VAL A 185 -25.88 3.74 -1.60
N ARG A 186 -25.60 4.85 -2.28
CA ARG A 186 -25.76 5.00 -3.73
C ARG A 186 -24.39 5.08 -4.39
N VAL A 187 -24.10 4.15 -5.31
CA VAL A 187 -22.84 4.11 -6.06
C VAL A 187 -23.09 4.56 -7.48
N PHE A 188 -22.52 5.69 -7.87
CA PHE A 188 -22.57 6.23 -9.22
C PHE A 188 -21.35 5.74 -10.01
N LEU A 189 -21.59 4.92 -11.02
CA LEU A 189 -20.57 4.42 -11.94
C LEU A 189 -20.40 5.37 -13.13
N HIS A 190 -19.25 5.31 -13.80
CA HIS A 190 -18.88 6.22 -14.88
C HIS A 190 -18.86 7.71 -14.46
N ALA A 191 -18.71 7.99 -13.17
CA ALA A 191 -18.76 9.30 -12.54
C ALA A 191 -17.35 9.84 -12.30
N ASN A 192 -16.84 10.65 -13.24
CA ASN A 192 -15.54 11.29 -13.11
C ASN A 192 -15.69 12.62 -12.38
N VAL A 193 -15.08 12.77 -11.20
CA VAL A 193 -14.99 14.09 -10.56
C VAL A 193 -14.03 14.95 -11.37
N LEU A 194 -14.53 16.11 -11.79
CA LEU A 194 -13.83 17.06 -12.66
C LEU A 194 -13.30 18.28 -11.88
N ASN A 195 -13.99 18.66 -10.81
CA ASN A 195 -13.59 19.75 -9.94
C ASN A 195 -14.22 19.57 -8.55
N ILE A 196 -13.50 20.01 -7.52
CA ILE A 196 -14.01 20.17 -6.16
C ILE A 196 -14.29 21.67 -5.95
N ASP A 197 -15.54 22.02 -5.73
CA ASP A 197 -15.97 23.40 -5.53
C ASP A 197 -15.95 23.75 -4.04
N ALA A 198 -15.41 24.91 -3.71
CA ALA A 198 -15.31 25.40 -2.34
C ALA A 198 -15.90 26.81 -2.23
N ASP A 199 -16.12 27.24 -0.98
CA ASP A 199 -16.49 28.63 -0.69
C ASP A 199 -15.41 29.62 -1.15
N ALA A 200 -15.74 30.92 -1.14
CA ALA A 200 -14.83 31.96 -1.60
C ALA A 200 -13.52 32.05 -0.79
N GLN A 201 -13.46 31.45 0.41
CA GLN A 201 -12.26 31.39 1.24
C GLN A 201 -11.46 30.09 1.02
N GLY A 202 -12.01 29.12 0.27
CA GLY A 202 -11.43 27.79 0.12
C GLY A 202 -11.42 26.97 1.42
N THR A 203 -12.29 27.31 2.39
CA THR A 203 -12.29 26.69 3.72
C THR A 203 -13.35 25.62 3.91
N THR A 204 -14.35 25.56 3.03
CA THR A 204 -15.43 24.57 3.06
C THR A 204 -15.78 24.15 1.66
N ILE A 205 -15.88 22.85 1.42
CA ILE A 205 -16.32 22.28 0.15
C ILE A 205 -17.84 22.39 0.06
N THR A 206 -18.32 22.96 -1.04
CA THR A 206 -19.75 23.18 -1.31
C THR A 206 -20.33 22.11 -2.22
N GLY A 207 -19.50 21.50 -3.06
CA GLY A 207 -19.91 20.42 -3.95
C GLY A 207 -18.79 19.90 -4.81
N VAL A 208 -19.08 18.88 -5.61
CA VAL A 208 -18.18 18.36 -6.63
C VAL A 208 -18.88 18.26 -7.97
N ARG A 209 -18.18 18.67 -9.03
CA ARG A 209 -18.64 18.57 -10.43
C ARG A 209 -18.25 17.21 -11.00
N VAL A 210 -19.21 16.53 -11.61
CA VAL A 210 -19.05 15.18 -12.13
C VAL A 210 -19.35 15.15 -13.62
N GLY A 211 -18.53 14.43 -14.38
CA GLY A 211 -18.72 14.20 -15.80
C GLY A 211 -18.62 12.74 -16.20
N THR A 212 -19.35 12.39 -17.25
CA THR A 212 -19.20 11.11 -17.95
C THR A 212 -18.53 11.34 -19.31
N ILE A 213 -17.85 10.32 -19.83
CA ILE A 213 -17.24 10.35 -21.18
C ILE A 213 -18.31 10.59 -22.27
N SER A 214 -19.54 10.13 -22.03
CA SER A 214 -20.69 10.37 -22.91
C SER A 214 -21.17 11.84 -22.96
N GLY A 215 -20.60 12.72 -22.14
CA GLY A 215 -20.91 14.15 -22.13
C GLY A 215 -21.86 14.59 -20.99
N ARG A 216 -22.52 13.66 -20.28
CA ARG A 216 -23.37 14.01 -19.13
C ARG A 216 -22.60 14.77 -18.05
N ARG A 217 -23.24 15.77 -17.43
CA ARG A 217 -22.75 16.47 -16.24
C ARG A 217 -23.80 16.45 -15.14
N ILE A 218 -23.35 16.20 -13.90
CA ILE A 218 -24.14 16.30 -12.68
C ILE A 218 -23.26 16.95 -11.60
N SER A 219 -23.84 17.25 -10.44
CA SER A 219 -23.08 17.68 -9.26
C SER A 219 -23.51 16.91 -8.01
N VAL A 220 -22.64 16.89 -7.00
CA VAL A 220 -22.95 16.31 -5.69
C VAL A 220 -22.66 17.34 -4.61
N GLN A 221 -23.63 17.56 -3.72
CA GLN A 221 -23.49 18.35 -2.50
C GLN A 221 -23.54 17.41 -1.29
N ALA A 222 -22.66 17.65 -0.31
CA ALA A 222 -22.57 16.82 0.88
C ALA A 222 -22.11 17.62 2.09
N ARG A 223 -22.42 17.12 3.30
CA ARG A 223 -21.87 17.68 4.55
C ARG A 223 -20.37 17.42 4.64
N MET A 224 -19.92 16.23 4.24
CA MET A 224 -18.49 15.87 4.22
C MET A 224 -18.10 15.16 2.92
N PHE A 225 -16.84 15.34 2.53
CA PHE A 225 -16.25 14.77 1.32
C PHE A 225 -15.00 13.96 1.66
N VAL A 226 -14.82 12.81 1.00
CA VAL A 226 -13.64 11.97 1.15
C VAL A 226 -13.04 11.63 -0.21
N LEU A 227 -11.78 12.03 -0.45
CA LEU A 227 -11.01 11.61 -1.61
C LEU A 227 -10.37 10.24 -1.36
N ALA A 228 -10.80 9.22 -2.07
CA ALA A 228 -10.34 7.84 -1.95
C ALA A 228 -9.86 7.28 -3.31
N THR A 229 -9.20 8.13 -4.11
CA THR A 229 -8.77 7.83 -5.49
C THR A 229 -7.31 7.31 -5.60
N GLY A 230 -6.66 7.10 -4.46
CA GLY A 230 -5.34 6.45 -4.36
C GLY A 230 -4.16 7.43 -4.44
N GLY A 231 -2.96 6.86 -4.46
CA GLY A 231 -1.68 7.58 -4.30
C GLY A 231 -1.33 8.64 -5.34
N ILE A 232 -2.06 8.78 -6.45
CA ILE A 232 -1.76 9.75 -7.52
C ILE A 232 -2.96 10.67 -7.77
N GLU A 233 -4.15 10.09 -7.99
CA GLU A 233 -5.32 10.90 -8.34
C GLU A 233 -5.82 11.78 -7.18
N ASN A 234 -5.56 11.41 -5.91
CA ASN A 234 -5.91 12.29 -4.79
C ASN A 234 -5.18 13.63 -4.93
N ALA A 235 -3.87 13.59 -5.21
CA ALA A 235 -3.07 14.80 -5.45
C ALA A 235 -3.50 15.51 -6.74
N ARG A 236 -3.73 14.77 -7.83
CA ARG A 236 -4.17 15.35 -9.10
C ARG A 236 -5.48 16.14 -8.94
N LEU A 237 -6.48 15.57 -8.27
CA LEU A 237 -7.78 16.21 -8.07
C LEU A 237 -7.67 17.48 -7.22
N LEU A 238 -6.85 17.45 -6.16
CA LEU A 238 -6.59 18.62 -5.32
C LEU A 238 -5.86 19.72 -6.11
N LEU A 239 -4.79 19.38 -6.85
CA LEU A 239 -4.03 20.34 -7.67
C LEU A 239 -4.90 20.93 -8.79
N ALA A 240 -5.71 20.11 -9.45
CA ALA A 240 -6.55 20.55 -10.57
C ALA A 240 -7.78 21.35 -10.11
N SER A 241 -8.19 21.22 -8.86
CA SER A 241 -9.27 22.02 -8.27
C SER A 241 -8.70 23.35 -7.76
N ASN A 242 -8.48 24.31 -8.66
CA ASN A 242 -7.74 25.54 -8.37
C ASN A 242 -8.54 26.84 -8.57
N ASN A 243 -9.86 26.75 -8.69
CA ASN A 243 -10.73 27.90 -8.96
C ASN A 243 -10.68 29.00 -7.87
N VAL A 244 -10.46 28.60 -6.60
CA VAL A 244 -10.39 29.53 -5.46
C VAL A 244 -9.00 29.62 -4.84
N GLN A 245 -8.19 28.56 -4.97
CA GLN A 245 -6.81 28.49 -4.51
C GLN A 245 -5.94 28.16 -5.71
N ALA A 246 -5.19 29.14 -6.24
CA ALA A 246 -4.46 29.01 -7.51
C ALA A 246 -3.45 27.85 -7.52
N ALA A 247 -2.87 27.51 -6.36
CA ALA A 247 -1.95 26.37 -6.20
C ALA A 247 -2.65 25.00 -6.09
N GLY A 248 -3.99 24.97 -6.10
CA GLY A 248 -4.82 23.80 -5.80
C GLY A 248 -5.35 23.79 -4.37
N LEU A 249 -6.47 23.08 -4.16
CA LEU A 249 -7.11 22.96 -2.85
C LEU A 249 -6.19 22.29 -1.82
N GLY A 250 -6.08 22.90 -0.65
CA GLY A 250 -5.27 22.38 0.46
C GLY A 250 -3.76 22.46 0.20
N ASN A 251 -3.32 23.18 -0.83
CA ASN A 251 -1.92 23.24 -1.25
C ASN A 251 -1.20 24.55 -0.87
N ALA A 252 -1.61 25.21 0.21
CA ALA A 252 -1.04 26.49 0.64
C ALA A 252 0.46 26.41 1.00
N ASN A 253 0.94 25.23 1.41
CA ASN A 253 2.34 24.98 1.76
C ASN A 253 3.12 24.20 0.67
N ASP A 254 2.57 24.09 -0.56
CA ASP A 254 3.15 23.31 -1.68
C ASP A 254 3.49 21.85 -1.32
N LEU A 255 2.61 21.18 -0.58
CA LEU A 255 2.82 19.78 -0.15
C LEU A 255 2.02 18.76 -0.96
N VAL A 256 0.94 19.19 -1.64
CA VAL A 256 0.13 18.29 -2.47
C VAL A 256 0.98 17.80 -3.64
N GLY A 257 1.02 16.48 -3.78
CA GLY A 257 1.82 15.78 -4.79
C GLY A 257 3.25 15.46 -4.34
N ARG A 258 3.82 16.13 -3.33
CA ARG A 258 5.17 15.86 -2.84
C ARG A 258 5.27 14.53 -2.07
N TYR A 259 6.49 14.05 -1.85
CA TYR A 259 6.77 12.81 -1.12
C TYR A 259 6.14 11.58 -1.79
N PHE A 260 6.06 11.57 -3.12
CA PHE A 260 5.67 10.39 -3.87
C PHE A 260 6.65 9.26 -3.58
N MET A 261 6.15 8.17 -3.02
CA MET A 261 6.92 6.99 -2.64
C MET A 261 6.33 5.74 -3.29
N ASP A 262 7.21 4.80 -3.61
CA ASP A 262 6.93 3.40 -3.93
C ASP A 262 8.13 2.57 -3.46
N HIS A 263 7.95 1.29 -3.19
CA HIS A 263 9.07 0.42 -2.83
C HIS A 263 9.84 0.05 -4.10
N PRO A 264 11.12 0.46 -4.26
CA PRO A 264 11.99 -0.09 -5.27
C PRO A 264 12.17 -1.59 -5.05
N ARG A 265 12.20 -2.35 -6.15
CA ARG A 265 12.48 -3.78 -6.16
C ARG A 265 13.74 -4.05 -6.95
N MET A 266 14.62 -4.86 -6.39
CA MET A 266 15.85 -5.28 -7.06
C MET A 266 16.13 -6.75 -6.82
N MET A 267 16.90 -7.32 -7.73
CA MET A 267 17.47 -8.65 -7.60
C MET A 267 18.98 -8.54 -7.49
N SER A 268 19.62 -9.46 -6.76
CA SER A 268 21.07 -9.50 -6.69
C SER A 268 21.60 -10.91 -6.47
N GLY A 269 22.61 -11.24 -7.27
CA GLY A 269 23.49 -12.37 -7.05
C GLY A 269 22.92 -13.74 -7.37
N ASN A 270 23.76 -14.75 -7.16
CA ASN A 270 23.49 -16.17 -7.41
C ASN A 270 23.56 -16.96 -6.10
N VAL A 271 22.52 -17.74 -5.80
CA VAL A 271 22.41 -18.54 -4.57
C VAL A 271 22.63 -20.02 -4.89
N ARG A 272 23.72 -20.59 -4.36
CA ARG A 272 24.07 -22.01 -4.49
C ARG A 272 23.88 -22.72 -3.15
N PHE A 273 22.81 -23.49 -3.04
CA PHE A 273 22.53 -24.27 -1.83
C PHE A 273 23.59 -25.35 -1.60
N ARG A 274 23.94 -25.58 -0.34
CA ARG A 274 24.83 -26.68 0.06
C ARG A 274 24.18 -28.03 -0.25
N ALA A 275 25.02 -29.04 -0.51
CA ALA A 275 24.56 -30.39 -0.79
C ALA A 275 23.69 -30.93 0.36
N GLY A 276 22.56 -31.55 0.03
CA GLY A 276 21.61 -32.10 1.01
C GLY A 276 20.64 -31.09 1.63
N ILE A 277 20.82 -29.78 1.40
CA ILE A 277 19.86 -28.75 1.83
C ILE A 277 18.76 -28.64 0.77
N ALA A 278 17.56 -29.11 1.12
CA ALA A 278 16.39 -28.92 0.28
C ALA A 278 16.04 -27.44 0.17
N ARG A 279 15.58 -26.99 -1.01
CA ARG A 279 15.11 -25.62 -1.18
C ARG A 279 13.86 -25.39 -0.34
N ASN A 280 13.99 -24.46 0.59
CA ASN A 280 12.94 -24.12 1.50
C ASN A 280 11.90 -23.22 0.82
N LYS A 281 10.70 -23.77 0.60
CA LYS A 281 9.59 -23.06 -0.07
C LYS A 281 9.09 -21.86 0.72
N LEU A 282 9.35 -21.80 2.02
CA LEU A 282 8.83 -20.79 2.92
C LEU A 282 9.35 -19.37 2.58
N TYR A 283 10.60 -19.28 2.11
CA TYR A 283 11.29 -18.01 1.83
C TYR A 283 11.42 -17.72 0.33
N ASP A 284 10.84 -18.55 -0.54
CA ASP A 284 10.96 -18.42 -1.99
C ASP A 284 9.67 -17.89 -2.63
N ILE A 285 9.80 -16.73 -3.28
CA ILE A 285 8.67 -15.97 -3.80
C ILE A 285 7.84 -16.65 -4.88
N LYS A 286 8.37 -17.70 -5.49
CA LYS A 286 7.63 -18.50 -6.46
C LYS A 286 6.60 -19.44 -5.84
N TYR A 287 6.77 -19.81 -4.58
CA TYR A 287 5.98 -20.85 -3.93
C TYR A 287 4.82 -20.29 -3.12
N HIS A 288 5.00 -19.18 -2.42
CA HIS A 288 4.03 -18.48 -1.55
C HIS A 288 2.53 -18.80 -1.77
N TYR A 289 1.78 -17.93 -2.46
CA TYR A 289 0.35 -18.12 -2.68
C TYR A 289 0.01 -19.26 -3.66
N GLN A 290 1.01 -19.89 -4.25
CA GLN A 290 0.89 -20.90 -5.30
C GLN A 290 1.11 -22.33 -4.83
N ASN A 291 1.55 -22.53 -3.58
CA ASN A 291 1.85 -23.84 -3.06
C ASN A 291 1.15 -24.05 -1.71
N ALA A 292 0.36 -25.12 -1.63
CA ALA A 292 -0.33 -25.48 -0.38
C ALA A 292 0.63 -25.92 0.73
N ALA A 293 1.88 -26.25 0.41
CA ALA A 293 2.90 -26.61 1.40
C ALA A 293 3.26 -25.45 2.34
N VAL A 294 3.03 -24.20 1.94
CA VAL A 294 3.27 -23.01 2.78
C VAL A 294 1.94 -22.43 3.30
N SER A 295 1.02 -23.32 3.69
CA SER A 295 -0.29 -22.93 4.21
C SER A 295 -0.66 -23.66 5.49
N ALA A 296 -1.35 -22.95 6.39
CA ALA A 296 -1.97 -23.50 7.58
C ALA A 296 -3.31 -22.79 7.83
N HIS A 297 -4.28 -23.48 8.41
CA HIS A 297 -5.64 -22.96 8.64
C HIS A 297 -6.29 -22.31 7.40
N GLY A 298 -6.06 -22.90 6.21
CA GLY A 298 -6.57 -22.35 4.94
C GLY A 298 -5.90 -21.05 4.48
N THR A 299 -4.90 -20.56 5.20
CA THR A 299 -4.18 -19.32 4.93
C THR A 299 -2.81 -19.62 4.37
N LYS A 300 -2.48 -19.04 3.22
CA LYS A 300 -1.15 -19.13 2.63
C LYS A 300 -0.27 -18.02 3.18
N ILE A 301 1.01 -18.31 3.36
CA ILE A 301 1.98 -17.36 3.88
C ILE A 301 3.24 -17.28 3.02
N SER A 302 4.02 -16.25 3.28
CA SER A 302 5.40 -16.07 2.82
C SER A 302 6.24 -15.66 4.02
N SER A 303 7.37 -16.30 4.21
CA SER A 303 8.41 -15.72 5.05
C SER A 303 9.35 -14.83 4.25
N GLN A 304 9.83 -13.79 4.89
CA GLN A 304 10.81 -12.85 4.36
C GLN A 304 11.97 -12.71 5.33
N PHE A 305 13.17 -12.52 4.82
CA PHE A 305 14.27 -12.00 5.63
C PHE A 305 14.14 -10.48 5.74
N ALA A 306 14.44 -9.94 6.91
CA ALA A 306 14.44 -8.51 7.18
C ALA A 306 15.56 -8.17 8.17
N PRO A 307 16.13 -6.96 8.11
CA PRO A 307 17.00 -6.48 9.17
C PRO A 307 16.21 -6.33 10.50
N ARG A 308 16.90 -6.49 11.62
CA ARG A 308 16.38 -6.09 12.92
C ARG A 308 16.47 -4.58 13.12
N GLN A 309 15.66 -4.05 14.03
CA GLN A 309 15.65 -2.63 14.36
C GLN A 309 17.02 -2.13 14.80
N GLU A 310 17.70 -2.87 15.67
CA GLU A 310 19.00 -2.49 16.23
C GLU A 310 20.09 -2.41 15.15
N LEU A 311 20.03 -3.29 14.15
CA LEU A 311 20.90 -3.22 12.98
C LEU A 311 20.60 -1.96 12.16
N MET A 312 19.33 -1.69 11.85
CA MET A 312 18.94 -0.51 11.08
C MET A 312 19.37 0.79 11.76
N GLU A 313 19.22 0.87 13.08
CA GLU A 313 19.65 2.02 13.88
C GLU A 313 21.17 2.21 13.90
N ARG A 314 21.92 1.11 14.07
CA ARG A 314 23.39 1.12 14.09
C ARG A 314 23.99 1.50 12.75
N GLU A 315 23.50 0.88 11.68
CA GLU A 315 24.01 1.03 10.31
C GLU A 315 23.30 2.12 9.51
N LYS A 316 22.30 2.79 10.11
CA LYS A 316 21.49 3.86 9.50
C LYS A 316 20.78 3.40 8.20
N LEU A 317 20.29 2.15 8.21
CA LEU A 317 19.63 1.51 7.08
C LEU A 317 18.12 1.76 7.10
N LEU A 318 17.49 1.66 5.93
CA LEU A 318 16.05 1.66 5.78
C LEU A 318 15.47 0.27 6.04
N ASN A 319 14.15 0.16 6.24
CA ASN A 319 13.50 -1.14 6.35
C ASN A 319 13.55 -1.87 4.99
N SER A 320 13.64 -3.20 5.01
CA SER A 320 13.71 -4.01 3.79
C SER A 320 13.11 -5.40 3.98
N ARG A 321 12.72 -6.03 2.86
CA ARG A 321 12.30 -7.43 2.80
C ARG A 321 13.06 -8.14 1.70
N VAL A 322 13.58 -9.32 2.00
CA VAL A 322 14.30 -10.15 1.05
C VAL A 322 13.68 -11.54 0.96
N TRP A 323 13.61 -12.05 -0.25
CA TRP A 323 13.20 -13.40 -0.59
C TRP A 323 14.27 -14.08 -1.42
N LEU A 324 14.23 -15.41 -1.40
CA LEU A 324 14.79 -16.21 -2.48
C LEU A 324 13.87 -16.09 -3.69
N TYR A 325 14.45 -16.07 -4.88
CA TYR A 325 13.71 -16.07 -6.13
C TYR A 325 14.23 -17.19 -7.03
N SER A 326 13.46 -18.28 -7.10
CA SER A 326 13.72 -19.34 -8.07
C SER A 326 13.39 -18.90 -9.50
N LYS A 327 14.37 -18.98 -10.41
CA LYS A 327 14.14 -18.83 -11.85
C LYS A 327 13.80 -20.18 -12.46
N TRP A 328 12.60 -20.30 -12.99
CA TRP A 328 12.13 -21.55 -13.59
C TRP A 328 12.50 -21.69 -15.06
N TYR A 329 12.61 -22.93 -15.53
CA TYR A 329 12.88 -23.20 -16.93
C TYR A 329 11.85 -22.52 -17.84
N GLY A 330 12.34 -21.81 -18.85
CA GLY A 330 11.53 -21.04 -19.78
C GLY A 330 11.01 -19.70 -19.23
N GLU A 331 11.23 -19.37 -17.95
CA GLU A 331 10.79 -18.09 -17.38
C GLU A 331 11.48 -16.88 -18.02
N GLY A 332 10.70 -15.86 -18.37
CA GLY A 332 11.16 -14.68 -19.11
C GLY A 332 11.28 -14.90 -20.62
N SER A 333 10.86 -16.06 -21.13
CA SER A 333 10.79 -16.31 -22.58
C SER A 333 9.49 -15.78 -23.17
N ALA A 334 9.48 -15.50 -24.48
CA ALA A 334 8.27 -15.08 -25.18
C ALA A 334 7.10 -16.08 -25.01
N GLY A 335 7.39 -17.39 -25.02
CA GLY A 335 6.39 -18.44 -24.81
C GLY A 335 5.81 -18.47 -23.39
N SER A 336 6.65 -18.29 -22.37
CA SER A 336 6.17 -18.22 -20.98
C SER A 336 5.35 -16.96 -20.71
N GLU A 337 5.77 -15.81 -21.23
CA GLU A 337 5.03 -14.55 -21.09
C GLU A 337 3.66 -14.65 -21.77
N ALA A 338 3.61 -15.17 -22.99
CA ALA A 338 2.34 -15.41 -23.70
C ALA A 338 1.41 -16.37 -22.94
N LEU A 339 1.95 -17.44 -22.33
CA LEU A 339 1.18 -18.35 -21.48
C LEU A 339 0.65 -17.66 -20.21
N ILE A 340 1.47 -16.81 -19.58
CA ILE A 340 1.06 -15.99 -18.44
C ILE A 340 -0.10 -15.08 -18.85
N HIS A 341 0.01 -14.36 -19.97
CA HIS A 341 -1.05 -13.49 -20.49
C HIS A 341 -2.35 -14.26 -20.76
N CYS A 342 -2.27 -15.43 -21.39
CA CYS A 342 -3.42 -16.29 -21.63
C CYS A 342 -4.09 -16.70 -20.30
N LYS A 343 -3.30 -17.09 -19.29
CA LYS A 343 -3.80 -17.41 -17.95
C LYS A 343 -4.44 -16.20 -17.27
N GLU A 344 -3.82 -15.03 -17.35
CA GLU A 344 -4.36 -13.80 -16.80
C GLU A 344 -5.71 -13.44 -17.46
N ALA A 345 -5.88 -13.76 -18.75
CA ALA A 345 -7.11 -13.49 -19.49
C ALA A 345 -8.22 -14.43 -19.04
N LEU A 346 -7.90 -15.72 -18.85
CA LEU A 346 -8.82 -16.70 -18.24
C LEU A 346 -9.24 -16.30 -16.82
N LEU A 347 -8.33 -15.70 -16.05
CA LEU A 347 -8.60 -15.19 -14.70
C LEU A 347 -9.30 -13.82 -14.70
N GLN A 348 -9.69 -13.30 -15.87
CA GLN A 348 -10.32 -11.99 -16.02
C GLN A 348 -9.53 -10.89 -15.28
N LYS A 349 -8.20 -10.95 -15.37
CA LYS A 349 -7.33 -9.84 -14.93
C LYS A 349 -7.30 -8.78 -16.02
N ASP A 350 -7.23 -7.52 -15.61
CA ASP A 350 -7.09 -6.41 -16.54
C ASP A 350 -5.76 -6.51 -17.30
N GLN A 351 -5.82 -6.46 -18.64
CA GLN A 351 -4.68 -6.65 -19.54
C GLN A 351 -4.72 -5.62 -20.66
N PRO A 352 -4.17 -4.42 -20.43
CA PRO A 352 -4.21 -3.36 -21.44
C PRO A 352 -3.42 -3.79 -22.68
N ARG A 353 -4.01 -3.54 -23.86
CA ARG A 353 -3.36 -3.65 -25.19
C ARG A 353 -2.86 -5.05 -25.57
N ARG A 354 -3.27 -6.12 -24.86
CA ARG A 354 -2.86 -7.50 -25.18
C ARG A 354 -3.86 -8.20 -26.08
N ASN A 355 -3.35 -9.04 -26.97
CA ASN A 355 -4.13 -9.75 -27.98
C ASN A 355 -3.93 -11.25 -27.82
N LEU A 356 -4.98 -11.93 -27.37
CA LEU A 356 -4.98 -13.37 -27.14
C LEU A 356 -4.60 -14.19 -28.39
N LYS A 357 -4.94 -13.73 -29.60
CA LYS A 357 -4.54 -14.42 -30.84
C LYS A 357 -3.04 -14.37 -31.04
N THR A 358 -2.42 -13.22 -30.75
CA THR A 358 -0.97 -13.05 -30.82
C THR A 358 -0.28 -13.93 -29.77
N ASP A 359 -0.78 -13.93 -28.52
CA ASP A 359 -0.23 -14.78 -27.47
C ASP A 359 -0.33 -16.27 -27.82
N ILE A 360 -1.46 -16.73 -28.37
CA ILE A 360 -1.62 -18.12 -28.85
C ILE A 360 -0.61 -18.44 -29.97
N ALA A 361 -0.42 -17.53 -30.94
CA ALA A 361 0.56 -17.72 -32.00
C ALA A 361 2.00 -17.78 -31.46
N THR A 362 2.33 -16.92 -30.49
CA THR A 362 3.63 -16.92 -29.80
C THR A 362 3.86 -18.22 -29.01
N MET A 363 2.83 -18.75 -28.34
CA MET A 363 2.91 -20.04 -27.66
C MET A 363 3.19 -21.20 -28.63
N ILE A 364 2.55 -21.20 -29.80
CA ILE A 364 2.78 -22.20 -30.87
C ILE A 364 4.19 -22.09 -31.44
N ALA A 365 4.72 -20.87 -31.59
CA ALA A 365 6.08 -20.62 -32.08
C ALA A 365 7.18 -21.01 -31.07
N HIS A 366 6.86 -21.03 -29.77
CA HIS A 366 7.80 -21.37 -28.69
C HIS A 366 7.31 -22.54 -27.83
N PRO A 367 7.10 -23.74 -28.40
CA PRO A 367 6.40 -24.83 -27.72
C PRO A 367 7.19 -25.38 -26.52
N LEU A 368 8.52 -25.49 -26.62
CA LEU A 368 9.37 -26.01 -25.54
C LEU A 368 9.36 -25.10 -24.31
N HIS A 369 9.48 -23.77 -24.50
CA HIS A 369 9.44 -22.84 -23.37
C HIS A 369 8.03 -22.69 -22.79
N THR A 370 6.99 -22.72 -23.63
CA THR A 370 5.60 -22.65 -23.19
C THR A 370 5.21 -23.88 -22.36
N VAL A 371 5.41 -25.08 -22.92
CA VAL A 371 5.08 -26.34 -22.25
C VAL A 371 6.00 -26.56 -21.05
N GLY A 372 7.31 -26.27 -21.20
CA GLY A 372 8.28 -26.37 -20.11
C GLY A 372 7.93 -25.47 -18.93
N TYR A 373 7.62 -24.19 -19.18
CA TYR A 373 7.20 -23.28 -18.12
C TYR A 373 5.85 -23.69 -17.51
N GLY A 374 4.88 -24.11 -18.33
CA GLY A 374 3.59 -24.62 -17.87
C GLY A 374 3.71 -25.85 -16.96
N LEU A 375 4.52 -26.83 -17.36
CA LEU A 375 4.84 -28.02 -16.54
C LEU A 375 5.58 -27.62 -15.27
N THR A 376 6.53 -26.68 -15.34
CA THR A 376 7.22 -26.17 -14.15
C THR A 376 6.23 -25.52 -13.19
N ARG A 377 5.25 -24.78 -13.70
CA ARG A 377 4.23 -24.14 -12.86
C ARG A 377 3.29 -25.12 -12.17
N LEU A 378 2.97 -26.20 -12.87
CA LEU A 378 2.05 -27.24 -12.41
C LEU A 378 2.73 -28.18 -11.41
N LEU A 379 3.91 -28.69 -11.76
CA LEU A 379 4.63 -29.71 -11.01
C LEU A 379 5.53 -29.10 -9.93
N GLN A 380 6.01 -27.88 -10.15
CA GLN A 380 6.96 -27.15 -9.28
C GLN A 380 8.16 -28.01 -8.90
N TRP A 381 8.60 -28.88 -9.81
CA TRP A 381 9.67 -29.85 -9.59
C TRP A 381 11.01 -29.10 -9.44
N PRO A 382 11.76 -29.29 -8.33
CA PRO A 382 13.08 -28.71 -8.15
C PRO A 382 14.06 -28.85 -9.33
N ALA A 383 13.97 -29.93 -10.12
CA ALA A 383 14.85 -30.15 -11.26
C ALA A 383 14.66 -29.15 -12.43
N LEU A 384 13.52 -28.44 -12.46
CA LEU A 384 13.21 -27.43 -13.48
C LEU A 384 13.62 -26.02 -13.06
N ILE A 385 14.30 -25.89 -11.92
CA ILE A 385 14.82 -24.61 -11.47
C ILE A 385 16.23 -24.43 -12.01
N THR A 386 16.41 -23.41 -12.84
CA THR A 386 17.69 -23.15 -13.50
C THR A 386 18.61 -22.31 -12.63
N ASP A 387 18.04 -21.42 -11.82
CA ASP A 387 18.82 -20.53 -10.97
C ASP A 387 18.05 -20.03 -9.73
N VAL A 388 18.75 -19.48 -8.74
CA VAL A 388 18.18 -18.72 -7.63
C VAL A 388 18.97 -17.45 -7.41
N THR A 389 18.24 -16.35 -7.23
CA THR A 389 18.78 -15.05 -6.85
C THR A 389 18.10 -14.55 -5.58
N LEU A 390 18.64 -13.50 -4.98
CA LEU A 390 17.94 -12.76 -3.92
C LEU A 390 17.09 -11.68 -4.58
N GLN A 391 15.85 -11.51 -4.11
CA GLN A 391 15.01 -10.38 -4.48
C GLN A 391 14.70 -9.57 -3.23
N ALA A 392 14.91 -8.26 -3.28
CA ALA A 392 14.59 -7.37 -2.18
C ALA A 392 13.61 -6.27 -2.61
N ILE A 393 12.81 -5.82 -1.65
CA ILE A 393 12.19 -4.49 -1.66
C ILE A 393 12.75 -3.68 -0.49
N VAL A 394 12.91 -2.39 -0.70
CA VAL A 394 13.46 -1.46 0.30
C VAL A 394 12.47 -0.32 0.50
N GLU A 395 12.38 0.17 1.73
CA GLU A 395 11.66 1.38 2.07
C GLU A 395 12.19 2.59 1.28
N ALA A 396 11.29 3.44 0.80
CA ALA A 396 11.68 4.72 0.21
C ALA A 396 11.85 5.79 1.28
N VAL A 397 12.89 6.62 1.17
CA VAL A 397 13.03 7.84 1.97
C VAL A 397 11.99 8.85 1.50
N PRO A 398 11.21 9.50 2.39
CA PRO A 398 10.32 10.58 2.00
C PRO A 398 11.12 11.78 1.45
N ASP A 399 11.09 11.95 0.13
CA ASP A 399 11.75 13.04 -0.59
C ASP A 399 10.71 14.08 -1.07
N PRO A 400 10.75 15.35 -0.63
CA PRO A 400 9.81 16.37 -1.07
C PRO A 400 9.83 16.62 -2.58
N ASP A 401 10.93 16.32 -3.28
CA ASP A 401 11.05 16.51 -4.72
C ASP A 401 10.68 15.27 -5.53
N SER A 402 10.56 14.10 -4.89
CA SER A 402 9.84 12.98 -5.49
C SER A 402 8.36 13.33 -5.47
N ARG A 403 7.76 13.71 -6.61
CA ARG A 403 6.42 14.31 -6.61
C ARG A 403 5.57 14.03 -7.85
N VAL A 404 4.26 14.17 -7.66
CA VAL A 404 3.25 14.27 -8.70
C VAL A 404 2.95 15.74 -8.95
N THR A 405 3.04 16.18 -10.19
CA THR A 405 2.61 17.53 -10.64
C THR A 405 1.62 17.42 -11.79
N LEU A 406 1.08 18.55 -12.24
CA LEU A 406 0.22 18.63 -13.40
C LEU A 406 1.03 18.98 -14.65
N SER A 407 0.70 18.36 -15.77
CA SER A 407 1.21 18.71 -17.08
C SER A 407 0.68 20.08 -17.52
N ALA A 408 1.51 20.87 -18.18
CA ALA A 408 1.13 22.19 -18.67
C ALA A 408 0.45 22.12 -20.05
N ASP A 409 0.75 21.09 -20.83
CA ASP A 409 0.35 20.92 -22.22
C ASP A 409 -0.54 19.68 -22.43
N GLN A 410 -0.34 18.61 -21.65
CA GLN A 410 -1.15 17.40 -21.79
C GLN A 410 -2.41 17.44 -20.92
N HIS A 411 -3.55 17.28 -21.59
CA HIS A 411 -4.86 17.21 -20.95
C HIS A 411 -5.54 15.88 -21.30
N ASP A 412 -6.43 15.43 -20.41
CA ASP A 412 -7.30 14.29 -20.70
C ASP A 412 -8.55 14.73 -21.47
N ARG A 413 -9.45 13.76 -21.73
CA ARG A 413 -10.66 13.99 -22.52
C ARG A 413 -11.65 14.97 -21.88
N PHE A 414 -11.53 15.24 -20.59
CA PHE A 414 -12.34 16.25 -19.89
C PHE A 414 -11.67 17.63 -19.88
N GLY A 415 -10.49 17.77 -20.49
CA GLY A 415 -9.69 18.98 -20.40
C GLY A 415 -8.99 19.12 -19.06
N MET A 416 -8.93 18.08 -18.22
CA MET A 416 -8.16 18.12 -16.98
C MET A 416 -6.69 17.87 -17.28
N PRO A 417 -5.75 18.61 -16.67
CA PRO A 417 -4.32 18.34 -16.81
C PRO A 417 -3.98 16.89 -16.46
N ARG A 418 -3.15 16.23 -17.28
CA ARG A 418 -2.58 14.92 -16.96
C ARG A 418 -1.50 15.08 -15.91
N VAL A 419 -1.13 13.99 -15.25
CA VAL A 419 -0.06 14.01 -14.25
C VAL A 419 1.31 13.96 -14.88
N ARG A 420 2.30 14.56 -14.23
CA ARG A 420 3.71 14.28 -14.41
C ARG A 420 4.21 13.64 -13.12
N VAL A 421 4.80 12.44 -13.21
CA VAL A 421 5.31 11.70 -12.07
C VAL A 421 6.83 11.76 -12.10
N GLU A 422 7.41 12.39 -11.08
CA GLU A 422 8.85 12.43 -10.84
C GLU A 422 9.17 11.53 -9.64
N TRP A 423 9.44 10.26 -9.90
CA TRP A 423 9.88 9.34 -8.85
C TRP A 423 11.39 9.45 -8.66
N ARG A 424 11.84 9.70 -7.44
CA ARG A 424 13.26 9.81 -7.07
C ARG A 424 13.62 8.83 -5.97
N LEU A 425 14.88 8.36 -6.01
CA LEU A 425 15.48 7.51 -4.99
C LEU A 425 16.95 7.92 -4.78
N GLY A 426 17.35 8.07 -3.52
CA GLY A 426 18.70 8.51 -3.13
C GLY A 426 19.67 7.37 -2.80
N GLU A 427 20.90 7.73 -2.43
CA GLU A 427 21.99 6.79 -2.08
C GLU A 427 21.67 5.91 -0.86
N GLN A 428 20.88 6.38 0.09
CA GLN A 428 20.53 5.58 1.27
C GLN A 428 19.75 4.31 0.91
N VAL A 429 18.94 4.36 -0.15
CA VAL A 429 18.23 3.19 -0.69
C VAL A 429 19.23 2.19 -1.28
N LYS A 430 20.21 2.67 -2.07
CA LYS A 430 21.28 1.84 -2.66
C LYS A 430 22.10 1.15 -1.57
N ARG A 431 22.59 1.93 -0.60
CA ARG A 431 23.31 1.41 0.57
C ARG A 431 22.49 0.36 1.32
N THR A 432 21.18 0.57 1.45
CA THR A 432 20.30 -0.40 2.13
C THR A 432 20.17 -1.70 1.34
N PHE A 433 20.04 -1.66 0.01
CA PHE A 433 20.09 -2.86 -0.82
C PHE A 433 21.42 -3.61 -0.64
N ASP A 434 22.54 -2.92 -0.85
CA ASP A 434 23.88 -3.51 -0.78
C ASP A 434 24.14 -4.16 0.57
N LYS A 435 23.85 -3.45 1.67
CA LYS A 435 24.03 -3.96 3.04
C LYS A 435 23.08 -5.10 3.37
N THR A 436 21.81 -5.02 2.98
CA THR A 436 20.85 -6.09 3.26
C THR A 436 21.24 -7.39 2.54
N PHE A 437 21.60 -7.31 1.26
CA PHE A 437 22.04 -8.48 0.50
C PHE A 437 23.34 -9.08 1.08
N LEU A 438 24.32 -8.24 1.41
CA LEU A 438 25.58 -8.67 2.01
C LEU A 438 25.36 -9.40 3.34
N LEU A 439 24.55 -8.84 4.23
CA LEU A 439 24.29 -9.42 5.55
C LEU A 439 23.51 -10.72 5.44
N LEU A 440 22.51 -10.79 4.56
CA LEU A 440 21.79 -12.05 4.32
C LEU A 440 22.71 -13.13 3.73
N ALA A 441 23.62 -12.75 2.81
CA ALA A 441 24.59 -13.68 2.24
C ALA A 441 25.49 -14.28 3.33
N GLN A 442 25.99 -13.44 4.24
CA GLN A 442 26.81 -13.86 5.38
C GLN A 442 26.04 -14.80 6.32
N GLU A 443 24.79 -14.47 6.65
CA GLU A 443 23.94 -15.31 7.51
C GLU A 443 23.74 -16.71 6.92
N LEU A 444 23.38 -16.79 5.64
CA LEU A 444 23.14 -18.07 4.95
C LEU A 444 24.43 -18.88 4.78
N GLN A 445 25.57 -18.22 4.61
CA GLN A 445 26.87 -18.87 4.54
C GLN A 445 27.30 -19.42 5.91
N MET A 446 27.18 -18.62 6.97
CA MET A 446 27.51 -19.01 8.35
C MET A 446 26.62 -20.13 8.87
N ALA A 447 25.34 -20.12 8.49
CA ALA A 447 24.40 -21.20 8.79
C ALA A 447 24.64 -22.48 7.96
N ASN A 448 25.65 -22.49 7.07
CA ASN A 448 25.95 -23.58 6.14
C ASN A 448 24.76 -23.97 5.24
N ILE A 449 24.00 -22.97 4.77
CA ILE A 449 22.81 -23.17 3.93
C ILE A 449 23.13 -22.97 2.46
N ALA A 450 23.82 -21.89 2.11
CA ALA A 450 24.15 -21.54 0.74
C ALA A 450 25.44 -20.72 0.65
N ASP A 451 26.15 -20.87 -0.47
CA ASP A 451 27.13 -19.89 -0.92
C ASP A 451 26.42 -18.90 -1.84
N ILE A 452 26.72 -17.60 -1.67
CA ILE A 452 26.06 -16.53 -2.43
C ILE A 452 27.13 -15.64 -3.05
N GLU A 453 27.06 -15.51 -4.38
CA GLU A 453 27.88 -14.59 -5.15
C GLU A 453 27.02 -13.37 -5.49
N LEU A 454 27.27 -12.23 -4.84
CA LEU A 454 26.50 -11.01 -5.05
C LEU A 454 26.95 -10.26 -6.29
N ASP A 455 26.01 -9.54 -6.90
CA ASP A 455 26.35 -8.59 -7.96
C ASP A 455 27.15 -7.40 -7.40
N ALA A 456 27.72 -6.60 -8.29
CA ALA A 456 28.46 -5.41 -7.88
C ALA A 456 27.55 -4.42 -7.13
N PRO A 457 28.08 -3.72 -6.10
CA PRO A 457 27.29 -2.80 -5.28
C PRO A 457 26.75 -1.62 -6.10
N LEU A 458 25.61 -1.10 -5.65
CA LEU A 458 24.89 0.01 -6.27
C LEU A 458 25.43 1.38 -5.86
N GLU A 459 25.92 1.50 -4.63
CA GLU A 459 26.39 2.76 -4.06
C GLU A 459 27.45 3.42 -4.97
N GLY A 460 27.28 4.71 -5.25
CA GLY A 460 28.16 5.47 -6.14
C GLY A 460 27.98 5.20 -7.64
N ARG A 461 26.99 4.40 -8.06
CA ARG A 461 26.67 4.13 -9.47
C ARG A 461 25.31 4.69 -9.89
N ALA A 462 25.05 4.80 -11.18
CA ALA A 462 23.71 5.08 -11.67
C ALA A 462 22.74 3.93 -11.30
N TRP A 463 21.45 4.25 -11.17
CA TRP A 463 20.43 3.21 -11.01
C TRP A 463 20.39 2.29 -12.25
N PRO A 464 20.21 0.96 -12.08
CA PRO A 464 20.06 0.04 -13.20
C PRO A 464 18.85 0.41 -14.07
N ALA A 465 18.92 0.11 -15.37
CA ALA A 465 17.84 0.37 -16.31
C ALA A 465 16.58 -0.47 -15.99
N GLU A 466 16.78 -1.63 -15.38
CA GLU A 466 15.75 -2.59 -14.99
C GLU A 466 15.12 -2.29 -13.62
N LEU A 467 15.50 -1.19 -12.96
CA LEU A 467 14.88 -0.77 -11.72
C LEU A 467 13.37 -0.60 -11.94
N GLU A 468 12.59 -1.27 -11.10
CA GLU A 468 11.15 -1.13 -11.09
C GLU A 468 10.66 -0.91 -9.67
N GLY A 469 9.57 -0.16 -9.52
CA GLY A 469 8.82 -0.14 -8.27
C GLY A 469 7.95 -1.38 -8.10
N THR A 470 7.07 -1.31 -7.11
CA THR A 470 6.10 -2.36 -6.80
C THR A 470 4.65 -1.88 -6.91
N TRP A 471 4.46 -0.69 -7.50
CA TRP A 471 3.19 -0.05 -7.78
C TRP A 471 2.41 0.33 -6.50
N HIS A 472 3.14 0.59 -5.42
CA HIS A 472 2.62 1.06 -4.14
C HIS A 472 2.69 2.58 -4.05
N HIS A 473 1.95 3.28 -4.91
CA HIS A 473 1.91 4.75 -4.94
C HIS A 473 1.48 5.33 -3.57
N MET A 474 2.36 6.05 -2.88
CA MET A 474 2.14 6.54 -1.51
C MET A 474 2.62 8.00 -1.33
N GLY A 475 2.16 8.65 -0.27
CA GLY A 475 2.74 9.90 0.28
C GLY A 475 2.32 11.24 -0.34
N THR A 476 1.66 11.24 -1.50
CA THR A 476 1.32 12.48 -2.23
C THR A 476 0.32 13.42 -1.54
N THR A 477 -0.30 13.00 -0.44
CA THR A 477 -1.09 13.84 0.45
C THR A 477 -0.77 13.48 1.91
N ARG A 478 0.53 13.35 2.22
CA ARG A 478 1.00 12.79 3.49
C ARG A 478 0.38 13.44 4.72
N MET A 479 0.22 12.62 5.74
CA MET A 479 -0.28 13.00 7.05
C MET A 479 0.79 13.69 7.89
N HIS A 480 0.43 14.75 8.60
CA HIS A 480 1.24 15.38 9.64
C HIS A 480 0.38 16.29 10.52
N ASP A 481 0.74 16.45 11.81
CA ASP A 481 0.02 17.36 12.71
C ASP A 481 0.19 18.83 12.35
N SER A 482 1.37 19.21 11.88
CA SER A 482 1.63 20.56 11.34
C SER A 482 1.20 20.68 9.87
N PRO A 483 0.43 21.72 9.50
CA PRO A 483 0.07 22.00 8.11
C PRO A 483 1.27 22.37 7.23
N SER A 484 2.42 22.73 7.81
CA SER A 484 3.65 23.03 7.07
C SER A 484 4.46 21.79 6.67
N GLU A 485 4.05 20.60 7.12
CA GLU A 485 4.78 19.35 6.92
C GLU A 485 3.91 18.21 6.38
N GLY A 486 2.59 18.38 6.33
CA GLY A 486 1.66 17.46 5.68
C GLY A 486 0.45 18.15 5.05
N VAL A 487 -0.24 17.42 4.17
CA VAL A 487 -1.47 17.88 3.51
C VAL A 487 -2.69 17.62 4.39
N VAL A 488 -2.68 16.51 5.11
CA VAL A 488 -3.76 16.12 6.02
C VAL A 488 -3.28 16.03 7.46
N ASP A 489 -4.17 16.31 8.41
CA ASP A 489 -3.93 16.07 9.83
C ASP A 489 -3.97 14.58 10.17
N ARG A 490 -3.71 14.25 11.45
CA ARG A 490 -3.76 12.87 11.97
C ARG A 490 -5.07 12.12 11.71
N ASP A 491 -6.17 12.83 11.47
CA ASP A 491 -7.49 12.26 11.18
C ASP A 491 -7.80 12.24 9.68
N CYS A 492 -6.77 12.41 8.85
CA CYS A 492 -6.85 12.47 7.40
C CYS A 492 -7.67 13.67 6.86
N LYS A 493 -7.92 14.69 7.67
CA LYS A 493 -8.61 15.90 7.24
C LYS A 493 -7.64 16.86 6.55
N VAL A 494 -8.02 17.43 5.42
CA VAL A 494 -7.19 18.40 4.70
C VAL A 494 -7.02 19.66 5.56
N HIS A 495 -5.77 20.05 5.79
CA HIS A 495 -5.46 21.25 6.58
C HIS A 495 -6.12 22.49 5.98
N GLY A 496 -6.78 23.28 6.84
CA GLY A 496 -7.48 24.50 6.44
C GLY A 496 -8.85 24.30 5.77
N ILE A 497 -9.30 23.06 5.55
CA ILE A 497 -10.61 22.75 4.96
C ILE A 497 -11.48 21.98 5.96
N SER A 498 -12.67 22.51 6.26
CA SER A 498 -13.51 22.07 7.38
C SER A 498 -14.14 20.69 7.18
N ASN A 499 -14.38 20.27 5.94
CA ASN A 499 -15.18 19.10 5.60
C ASN A 499 -14.61 18.20 4.48
N LEU A 500 -13.30 18.31 4.20
CA LEU A 500 -12.62 17.48 3.21
C LEU A 500 -11.60 16.55 3.87
N TYR A 501 -11.68 15.26 3.55
CA TYR A 501 -10.79 14.21 4.06
C TYR A 501 -10.17 13.43 2.90
N VAL A 502 -9.06 12.75 3.17
CA VAL A 502 -8.37 11.90 2.19
C VAL A 502 -8.18 10.49 2.73
N GLY A 503 -8.70 9.50 2.02
CA GLY A 503 -8.46 8.08 2.27
C GLY A 503 -7.52 7.47 1.22
N GLY A 504 -6.84 6.39 1.58
CA GLY A 504 -5.98 5.63 0.67
C GLY A 504 -4.50 5.71 1.02
N SER A 505 -3.65 5.38 0.05
CA SER A 505 -2.20 5.30 0.23
C SER A 505 -1.48 6.66 0.19
N SER A 506 -2.12 7.69 -0.35
CA SER A 506 -1.50 9.03 -0.46
C SER A 506 -1.21 9.67 0.90
N VAL A 507 -1.89 9.24 1.98
CA VAL A 507 -1.72 9.85 3.33
C VAL A 507 -0.52 9.31 4.11
N PHE A 508 0.22 8.35 3.59
CA PHE A 508 1.34 7.72 4.29
C PHE A 508 2.52 8.70 4.43
N PRO A 509 2.95 9.08 5.65
CA PRO A 509 4.14 9.91 5.83
C PRO A 509 5.44 9.13 5.65
N THR A 510 5.42 7.85 6.02
CA THR A 510 6.48 6.86 5.82
C THR A 510 5.87 5.53 5.41
N VAL A 511 6.62 4.73 4.67
CA VAL A 511 6.07 3.57 3.95
C VAL A 511 6.53 2.22 4.49
N GLY A 512 7.63 2.17 5.25
CA GLY A 512 8.21 0.92 5.70
C GLY A 512 8.62 0.04 4.52
N ALA A 513 8.64 -1.28 4.72
CA ALA A 513 8.88 -2.26 3.66
C ALA A 513 7.72 -3.27 3.51
N ASN A 514 6.54 -2.93 4.04
CA ASN A 514 5.36 -3.79 4.01
C ASN A 514 4.34 -3.29 2.98
N PHE A 515 3.56 -4.21 2.42
CA PHE A 515 2.58 -3.91 1.38
C PHE A 515 1.41 -3.10 1.97
N PRO A 516 1.00 -1.98 1.34
CA PRO A 516 0.20 -0.96 2.02
C PRO A 516 -1.28 -1.31 2.17
N THR A 517 -1.82 -2.29 1.44
CA THR A 517 -3.28 -2.48 1.35
C THR A 517 -3.94 -2.76 2.70
N ILE A 518 -3.29 -3.53 3.58
CA ILE A 518 -3.81 -3.77 4.92
C ILE A 518 -3.85 -2.49 5.76
N THR A 519 -2.82 -1.65 5.67
CA THR A 519 -2.76 -0.34 6.34
C THR A 519 -3.77 0.64 5.74
N ILE A 520 -3.99 0.62 4.42
CA ILE A 520 -5.05 1.40 3.76
C ILE A 520 -6.42 1.04 4.32
N ALA A 521 -6.72 -0.26 4.45
CA ALA A 521 -7.98 -0.73 5.03
C ALA A 521 -8.10 -0.32 6.52
N ALA A 522 -7.02 -0.44 7.30
CA ALA A 522 -7.01 -0.03 8.71
C ALA A 522 -7.25 1.48 8.86
N LEU A 523 -6.60 2.32 8.06
CA LEU A 523 -6.83 3.78 8.04
C LEU A 523 -8.25 4.14 7.61
N ALA A 524 -8.83 3.43 6.64
CA ALA A 524 -10.21 3.62 6.22
C ALA A 524 -11.21 3.28 7.35
N LEU A 525 -10.96 2.19 8.09
CA LEU A 525 -11.74 1.86 9.29
C LEU A 525 -11.62 2.96 10.37
N ARG A 526 -10.40 3.43 10.65
CA ARG A 526 -10.17 4.53 11.62
C ARG A 526 -10.88 5.82 11.20
N LEU A 527 -10.74 6.21 9.94
CA LEU A 527 -11.39 7.40 9.37
C LEU A 527 -12.93 7.28 9.44
N SER A 528 -13.50 6.10 9.16
CA SER A 528 -14.96 5.91 9.29
C SER A 528 -15.47 6.25 10.70
N GLY A 529 -14.76 5.79 11.74
CA GLY A 529 -15.11 6.09 13.13
C GLY A 529 -14.95 7.57 13.47
N HIS A 530 -13.94 8.25 12.92
CA HIS A 530 -13.79 9.70 13.07
C HIS A 530 -14.97 10.45 12.42
N LEU A 531 -15.33 10.11 11.18
CA LEU A 531 -16.41 10.78 10.45
C LEU A 531 -17.77 10.62 11.16
N VAL A 532 -18.07 9.44 11.73
CA VAL A 532 -19.30 9.24 12.53
C VAL A 532 -19.33 10.22 13.72
N ARG A 533 -18.23 10.34 14.48
CA ARG A 533 -18.14 11.28 15.60
C ARG A 533 -18.32 12.74 15.17
N GLN A 534 -17.81 13.12 14.00
CA GLN A 534 -17.99 14.48 13.47
C GLN A 534 -19.42 14.75 13.01
N LEU A 535 -20.16 13.74 12.55
CA LEU A 535 -21.57 13.88 12.17
C LEU A 535 -22.50 14.01 13.39
N ASP A 536 -22.15 13.33 14.48
CA ASP A 536 -22.91 13.31 15.74
C ASP A 536 -22.61 14.53 16.63
N ALA A 537 -21.55 15.29 16.33
CA ALA A 537 -21.26 16.53 17.04
C ALA A 537 -22.36 17.57 16.75
N PRO A 538 -23.02 18.16 17.77
CA PRO A 538 -24.00 19.21 17.55
C PRO A 538 -23.34 20.38 16.79
N GLU A 539 -24.02 20.90 15.77
CA GLU A 539 -23.56 22.09 15.04
C GLU A 539 -23.37 23.23 16.05
N VAL A 540 -22.12 23.52 16.41
CA VAL A 540 -21.80 24.68 17.23
C VAL A 540 -22.08 25.91 16.37
N VAL A 541 -23.25 26.51 16.62
CA VAL A 541 -23.71 27.77 16.08
C VAL A 541 -22.65 28.86 16.31
N GLY A 542 -22.21 29.50 15.24
CA GLY A 542 -21.73 30.90 15.26
C GLY A 542 -20.21 31.11 15.25
N ARG A 543 -19.70 31.60 14.11
CA ARG A 543 -18.44 32.36 14.03
C ARG A 543 -18.58 33.67 14.80
N THR A 544 -17.73 33.96 15.78
CA THR A 544 -16.88 35.19 15.79
C THR A 544 -15.80 35.18 16.88
N ARG A 545 -14.61 35.68 16.46
CA ARG A 545 -13.50 36.32 17.19
C ARG A 545 -12.50 35.48 18.00
N VAL A 546 -11.34 35.31 17.34
CA VAL A 546 -10.00 35.72 17.78
C VAL A 546 -9.97 36.44 19.13
N GLU A 547 -9.26 35.86 20.09
CA GLU A 547 -8.26 36.57 20.90
C GLU A 547 -7.24 35.57 21.46
N ALA A 548 -6.00 35.71 20.99
CA ALA A 548 -4.83 35.15 21.65
C ALA A 548 -4.35 36.16 22.69
N ALA A 549 -4.20 35.75 23.95
CA ALA A 549 -3.17 36.28 24.85
C ALA A 549 -3.09 35.45 26.16
N ASN A 550 -1.96 34.78 26.29
CA ASN A 550 -1.18 34.49 27.49
C ASN A 550 -1.71 34.85 28.89
N SER A 551 -1.54 33.87 29.77
CA SER A 551 -0.81 33.93 31.05
C SER A 551 -1.63 33.50 32.27
N SER A 552 -1.27 32.36 32.84
CA SER A 552 -0.81 32.27 34.24
C SER A 552 -0.29 30.86 34.54
N THR A 553 1.03 30.82 34.70
CA THR A 553 1.81 29.89 35.51
C THR A 553 1.13 29.44 36.79
N MET A 554 1.19 28.13 37.09
CA MET A 554 1.42 27.66 38.46
C MET A 554 2.27 26.39 38.45
N ALA A 555 3.06 26.29 39.53
CA ALA A 555 4.37 25.71 39.57
C ALA A 555 4.40 24.24 40.00
N ILE A 556 5.53 23.64 39.62
CA ILE A 556 6.14 22.41 40.11
C ILE A 556 6.22 22.39 41.64
N GLN A 557 5.90 21.26 42.27
CA GLN A 557 6.49 20.84 43.54
C GLN A 557 6.52 19.30 43.67
N ALA A 558 7.71 18.73 43.57
CA ALA A 558 8.21 17.63 44.40
C ALA A 558 9.18 18.29 45.43
N PRO A 559 9.49 17.74 46.63
CA PRO A 559 10.04 16.38 46.80
C PRO A 559 9.75 15.68 48.16
N SER A 560 10.11 14.39 48.28
CA SER A 560 10.98 13.94 49.40
C SER A 560 11.63 12.57 49.10
N GLN A 561 12.90 12.48 49.48
CA GLN A 561 13.79 11.34 49.32
C GLN A 561 13.83 10.45 50.57
N THR A 562 14.33 9.23 50.36
CA THR A 562 15.19 8.39 51.22
C THR A 562 14.61 7.79 52.49
N GLU A 563 14.59 6.45 52.51
CA GLU A 563 15.36 5.67 53.48
C GLU A 563 15.91 4.37 52.85
N THR A 564 17.16 4.08 53.19
CA THR A 564 18.05 3.04 52.65
C THR A 564 18.07 1.78 53.53
N LEU A 565 17.92 0.60 52.90
CA LEU A 565 18.62 -0.72 53.09
C LEU A 565 18.76 -1.33 54.52
N PRO A 566 18.87 -2.69 54.72
CA PRO A 566 19.76 -3.58 53.95
C PRO A 566 19.40 -5.09 53.77
N ILE A 567 20.05 -5.69 52.75
CA ILE A 567 20.79 -6.97 52.69
C ILE A 567 20.14 -8.27 53.26
N ALA A 568 20.01 -9.31 52.42
CA ALA A 568 20.80 -10.55 52.52
C ALA A 568 20.44 -11.60 51.44
N ALA A 569 21.47 -12.21 50.89
CA ALA A 569 21.45 -13.29 49.91
C ALA A 569 21.54 -14.68 50.58
N SER A 570 21.35 -15.72 49.75
CA SER A 570 21.75 -17.14 49.96
C SER A 570 20.72 -17.97 50.75
N THR A 571 20.42 -19.25 50.49
CA THR A 571 21.13 -20.36 49.83
C THR A 571 20.18 -21.56 49.58
N LEU A 572 20.48 -22.35 48.54
CA LEU A 572 20.47 -23.83 48.46
C LEU A 572 19.18 -24.68 48.69
N THR A 573 18.75 -25.35 47.61
CA THR A 573 18.21 -26.73 47.50
C THR A 573 19.10 -27.76 48.25
N PRO A 574 18.73 -29.03 48.58
CA PRO A 574 17.85 -29.93 47.81
C PRO A 574 17.09 -31.10 48.54
N LEU A 575 16.46 -31.96 47.72
CA LEU A 575 16.23 -33.42 47.83
C LEU A 575 14.94 -33.99 48.49
N MET A 576 14.12 -34.58 47.60
CA MET A 576 13.56 -35.96 47.57
C MET A 576 12.92 -36.59 48.82
N LYS A 577 11.72 -37.15 48.62
CA LYS A 577 11.43 -38.58 48.83
C LYS A 577 10.07 -39.01 48.23
N GLU A 578 10.11 -40.10 47.48
CA GLU A 578 8.98 -40.95 47.04
C GLU A 578 8.42 -41.78 48.23
N PRO A 579 7.44 -42.66 47.99
CA PRO A 579 7.72 -44.00 47.43
C PRO A 579 6.98 -44.37 46.15
#